data_AF-A0A817WUE2-F1
#
_entry.id   AF-A0A817WUE2-F1
#
_cell.length_a   1.000
_cell.length_b   1.000
_cell.length_c   1.000
_cell.angle_alpha   90.00
_cell.angle_beta   90.00
_cell.angle_gamma   90.00
#
_symmetry.space_group_name_H-M   'P 1'
#
loop_
_entity.id
_entity.type
_entity.pdbx_description
1 polymer ?
#
loop_
_entity_poly.entity_id
_entity_poly.type
_entity_poly.pdbx_seq_one_letter_code
_entity_poly.pdbx_strand_id
1 'polypeptide(L)'
;MVIECVCCNGRIDPKNHRPFHGIAMRLFVSARTNMFLPESGSICNTCRMRYLKWRNNTEFVNVLYRLGNESDESIMDTDDKNDDENIESGTAASSNDLVNTNIVTLPLNITISCHHRCVVCREVMSSTFTISDQDRDLLFIKSNILIPKGSRCCPGHVVNERLRIDDLNKILPHTITQTPFSSTDILTWFDKFRDHYNSFRYFDFDHPITMSDIDSYNLTGISKLNFEHLIGLLVDSNIKHSSNRSFRNAVGLFLTKLRLGLSNKVLTTIFQFSNPKAVSRTLTAVRQAILSSFVPRYLGFNHISRQNVIYNHSSPLAIRLLTKQLNTAVLKSRNNELQRRTYNIHKHRSLVKPMLITTTTGYILAAYEPYLSDSSNNDAAMQKDILINNKDGVLNWIAEHDIVVVDRGFRDSTGMMQALGLDVCMPYFLNGRHRFDALEAN
;
A
#
# COMPACT_ATOMS: atom_id res chain seq x y z
N MET A 1 59.07 9.57 20.61
CA MET A 1 58.23 8.89 21.61
C MET A 1 57.60 7.70 20.92
N VAL A 2 57.89 6.46 21.36
CA VAL A 2 57.35 5.25 20.72
C VAL A 2 55.94 5.04 21.28
N ILE A 3 54.92 5.12 20.42
CA ILE A 3 53.54 4.83 20.80
C ILE A 3 53.30 3.35 20.52
N GLU A 4 52.84 2.61 21.52
CA GLU A 4 52.57 1.18 21.40
C GLU A 4 51.07 0.90 21.39
N CYS A 5 50.66 -0.08 20.59
CA CYS A 5 49.29 -0.52 20.49
C CYS A 5 48.90 -1.30 21.74
N VAL A 6 47.93 -0.80 22.51
CA VAL A 6 47.46 -1.49 23.72
C VAL A 6 46.84 -2.86 23.40
N CYS A 7 46.35 -3.08 22.18
CA CYS A 7 45.73 -4.35 21.79
C CYS A 7 46.72 -5.43 21.32
N CYS A 8 47.89 -5.07 20.79
CA CYS A 8 48.83 -6.04 20.19
C CYS A 8 50.30 -5.80 20.53
N ASN A 9 50.60 -4.83 21.39
CA ASN A 9 51.93 -4.35 21.78
C ASN A 9 52.85 -4.03 20.59
N GLY A 10 52.26 -3.77 19.41
CA GLY A 10 52.98 -3.39 18.21
C GLY A 10 53.33 -1.92 18.22
N ARG A 11 54.52 -1.57 17.72
CA ARG A 11 54.92 -0.16 17.54
C ARG A 11 53.98 0.51 16.54
N ILE A 12 53.46 1.68 16.91
CA ILE A 12 52.58 2.49 16.07
C ILE A 12 53.38 3.67 15.52
N ASP A 13 53.27 3.91 14.21
CA ASP A 13 53.72 5.15 13.59
C ASP A 13 52.93 6.32 14.21
N PRO A 14 53.59 7.37 14.74
CA PRO A 14 52.92 8.57 15.26
C PRO A 14 51.91 9.21 14.30
N LYS A 15 52.00 8.99 12.99
CA LYS A 15 50.99 9.46 12.02
C LYS A 15 49.74 8.58 11.91
N ASN A 16 49.81 7.34 12.40
CA ASN A 16 48.76 6.31 12.29
C ASN A 16 48.21 5.87 13.66
N HIS A 17 48.59 6.54 14.75
CA HIS A 17 48.02 6.28 16.06
C HIS A 17 46.59 6.81 16.13
N ARG A 18 45.70 6.02 16.73
CA ARG A 18 44.32 6.40 17.03
C ARG A 18 44.14 6.26 18.55
N PRO A 19 43.89 7.35 19.29
CA PRO A 19 43.47 7.23 20.68
C PRO A 19 42.13 6.48 20.72
N PHE A 20 41.88 5.67 21.75
CA PHE A 20 40.60 4.99 21.92
C PHE A 20 39.89 5.49 23.17
N HIS A 21 38.58 5.73 23.04
CA HIS A 21 37.67 6.03 24.14
C HIS A 21 36.30 5.40 23.86
N GLY A 22 35.60 4.97 24.91
CA GLY A 22 34.29 4.29 24.80
C GLY A 22 34.29 2.86 25.35
N ILE A 23 33.20 2.47 26.01
CA ILE A 23 33.12 1.21 26.77
C ILE A 23 33.24 -0.04 25.87
N ALA A 24 32.67 0.02 24.66
CA ALA A 24 32.77 -1.02 23.64
C ALA A 24 34.21 -1.37 23.26
N MET A 25 35.01 -0.33 23.02
CA MET A 25 36.39 -0.49 22.60
C MET A 25 37.28 -0.94 23.75
N ARG A 26 37.01 -0.48 24.98
CA ARG A 26 37.66 -0.97 26.20
C ARG A 26 37.35 -2.44 26.46
N LEU A 27 36.11 -2.88 26.26
CA LEU A 27 35.72 -4.29 26.34
C LEU A 27 36.44 -5.12 25.29
N PHE A 28 36.51 -4.65 24.04
CA PHE A 28 37.26 -5.31 22.97
C PHE A 28 38.75 -5.48 23.31
N VAL A 29 39.39 -4.43 23.84
CA VAL A 29 40.79 -4.48 24.26
C VAL A 29 40.97 -5.41 25.45
N SER A 30 40.13 -5.30 26.48
CA SER A 30 40.17 -6.15 27.68
C SER A 30 40.04 -7.64 27.34
N ALA A 31 39.12 -8.00 26.44
CA ALA A 31 38.94 -9.37 25.96
C ALA A 31 40.16 -9.92 25.20
N ARG A 32 40.98 -9.05 24.59
CA ARG A 32 42.16 -9.43 23.78
C ARG A 32 43.45 -9.46 24.58
N THR A 33 43.58 -8.60 25.58
CA THR A 33 44.80 -8.43 26.37
C THR A 33 44.71 -9.12 27.72
N ASN A 34 43.52 -9.58 28.12
CA ASN A 34 43.22 -10.09 29.44
C ASN A 34 43.52 -9.07 30.57
N MET A 35 43.57 -7.77 30.22
CA MET A 35 43.77 -6.67 31.15
C MET A 35 42.43 -6.11 31.62
N PHE A 36 42.40 -5.57 32.85
CA PHE A 36 41.25 -4.81 33.34
C PHE A 36 41.04 -3.55 32.47
N LEU A 37 39.77 -3.20 32.20
CA LEU A 37 39.31 -2.16 31.27
C LEU A 37 40.23 -0.91 31.24
N PRO A 38 41.08 -0.74 30.22
CA PRO A 38 42.03 0.37 30.20
C PRO A 38 41.31 1.70 30.00
N GLU A 39 41.65 2.71 30.81
CA GLU A 39 40.97 4.02 30.77
C GLU A 39 41.32 4.83 29.52
N SER A 40 42.54 4.67 29.00
CA SER A 40 43.04 5.35 27.82
C SER A 40 44.19 4.57 27.17
N GLY A 41 44.50 4.90 25.91
CA GLY A 41 45.63 4.33 25.20
C GLY A 41 45.52 4.54 23.69
N SER A 42 46.44 3.93 22.94
CA SER A 42 46.45 3.98 21.48
C SER A 42 46.33 2.59 20.87
N ILE A 43 45.64 2.48 19.74
CA ILE A 43 45.62 1.24 18.96
C ILE A 43 46.10 1.46 17.52
N CYS A 44 46.65 0.41 16.92
CA CYS A 44 47.06 0.44 15.52
C CYS A 44 45.86 0.29 14.58
N ASN A 45 46.00 0.75 13.33
CA ASN A 45 44.94 0.69 12.33
C ASN A 45 44.45 -0.76 12.09
N THR A 46 45.34 -1.75 12.15
CA THR A 46 44.97 -3.16 12.04
C THR A 46 44.06 -3.63 13.17
N CYS A 47 44.35 -3.24 14.42
CA CYS A 47 43.48 -3.54 15.56
C CYS A 47 42.16 -2.75 15.49
N ARG A 48 42.18 -1.55 14.91
CA ARG A 48 40.98 -0.75 14.65
C ARG A 48 40.07 -1.41 13.63
N MET A 49 40.61 -1.90 12.51
CA MET A 49 39.84 -2.63 11.51
C MET A 49 39.27 -3.93 12.06
N ARG A 50 39.99 -4.60 12.99
CA ARG A 50 39.47 -5.75 13.74
C ARG A 50 38.34 -5.36 14.69
N TYR A 51 38.46 -4.22 15.38
CA TYR A 51 37.39 -3.66 16.19
C TYR A 51 36.17 -3.30 15.33
N LEU A 52 36.32 -2.64 14.19
CA LEU A 52 35.20 -2.30 13.30
C LEU A 52 34.51 -3.55 12.74
N LYS A 53 35.28 -4.59 12.39
CA LYS A 53 34.71 -5.90 12.02
C LYS A 53 34.00 -6.58 13.18
N TRP A 54 34.52 -6.46 14.40
CA TRP A 54 33.89 -6.98 15.61
C TRP A 54 32.62 -6.21 15.98
N ARG A 55 32.64 -4.88 15.84
CA ARG A 55 31.51 -3.95 15.99
C ARG A 55 30.36 -4.31 15.04
N ASN A 56 30.69 -4.79 13.85
CA ASN A 56 29.69 -5.19 12.86
C ASN A 56 29.31 -6.68 12.95
N ASN A 57 29.78 -7.40 13.98
CA ASN A 57 29.48 -8.82 14.19
C ASN A 57 28.38 -8.98 15.27
N THR A 58 27.62 -10.07 15.19
CA THR A 58 26.49 -10.41 16.07
C THR A 58 26.86 -10.41 17.56
N GLU A 59 28.12 -10.65 17.95
CA GLU A 59 28.56 -10.52 19.34
C GLU A 59 28.52 -9.09 19.90
N PHE A 60 28.84 -8.08 19.09
CA PHE A 60 28.75 -6.67 19.51
C PHE A 60 27.30 -6.22 19.61
N VAL A 61 26.48 -6.64 18.65
CA VAL A 61 25.02 -6.47 18.69
C VAL A 61 24.48 -7.11 19.96
N ASN A 62 24.93 -8.31 20.36
CA ASN A 62 24.55 -8.97 21.62
C ASN A 62 25.04 -8.25 22.88
N VAL A 63 26.19 -7.57 22.85
CA VAL A 63 26.65 -6.72 23.98
C VAL A 63 25.80 -5.44 24.09
N LEU A 64 25.44 -4.82 22.96
CA LEU A 64 24.50 -3.69 22.90
C LEU A 64 23.07 -4.12 23.26
N TYR A 65 22.63 -5.31 22.84
CA TYR A 65 21.35 -5.94 23.15
C TYR A 65 21.27 -6.29 24.64
N ARG A 66 22.32 -6.86 25.26
CA ARG A 66 22.33 -7.13 26.71
C ARG A 66 22.30 -5.86 27.57
N LEU A 67 22.76 -4.74 27.02
CA LEU A 67 22.65 -3.42 27.65
C LEU A 67 21.33 -2.69 27.31
N GLY A 68 20.56 -3.17 26.32
CA GLY A 68 19.42 -2.48 25.72
C GLY A 68 18.08 -3.23 25.73
N ASN A 69 18.08 -4.56 25.87
CA ASN A 69 16.93 -5.46 25.75
C ASN A 69 17.09 -6.64 26.72
N GLU A 70 16.41 -6.59 27.87
CA GLU A 70 15.50 -7.70 28.13
C GLU A 70 14.33 -7.51 27.14
N SER A 71 13.96 -8.56 26.41
CA SER A 71 12.86 -8.65 25.42
C SER A 71 13.14 -8.25 23.95
N ASP A 72 13.69 -9.23 23.23
CA ASP A 72 13.13 -9.84 22.01
C ASP A 72 13.00 -9.07 20.68
N GLU A 73 14.01 -9.37 19.86
CA GLU A 73 14.05 -9.73 18.43
C GLU A 73 12.72 -9.94 17.65
N SER A 74 12.64 -9.43 16.41
CA SER A 74 12.92 -10.22 15.17
C SER A 74 12.50 -9.49 13.87
N ILE A 75 13.46 -9.14 12.99
CA ILE A 75 13.75 -9.72 11.63
C ILE A 75 12.93 -9.05 10.48
N MET A 76 13.51 -8.12 9.67
CA MET A 76 14.44 -8.21 8.50
C MET A 76 13.71 -8.19 7.13
N ASP A 77 13.90 -7.17 6.28
CA ASP A 77 14.88 -7.03 5.14
C ASP A 77 14.38 -7.71 3.84
N THR A 78 14.66 -7.35 2.58
CA THR A 78 15.43 -6.34 1.80
C THR A 78 15.00 -6.57 0.31
N ASP A 79 14.75 -5.55 -0.53
CA ASP A 79 15.63 -4.74 -1.41
C ASP A 79 16.11 -5.32 -2.77
N ASP A 80 16.12 -4.36 -3.72
CA ASP A 80 17.01 -4.12 -4.88
C ASP A 80 16.77 -4.68 -6.30
N LYS A 81 16.52 -3.71 -7.23
CA LYS A 81 17.30 -3.28 -8.44
C LYS A 81 17.74 -4.36 -9.48
N ASN A 82 17.83 -4.14 -10.80
CA ASN A 82 18.05 -2.94 -11.63
C ASN A 82 18.01 -3.30 -13.15
N ASP A 83 18.14 -2.27 -13.99
CA ASP A 83 18.81 -2.17 -15.32
C ASP A 83 18.05 -2.25 -16.67
N ASP A 84 18.66 -1.53 -17.62
CA ASP A 84 18.21 -0.77 -18.80
C ASP A 84 18.10 -1.54 -20.13
N GLU A 85 17.45 -0.94 -21.15
CA GLU A 85 18.09 -0.46 -22.40
C GLU A 85 17.08 -0.03 -23.50
N ASN A 86 17.53 0.94 -24.32
CA ASN A 86 16.81 1.70 -25.36
C ASN A 86 16.80 1.02 -26.75
N ILE A 87 15.93 1.49 -27.68
CA ILE A 87 16.28 2.17 -28.97
C ILE A 87 15.05 2.22 -29.93
N GLU A 88 14.68 3.47 -30.29
CA GLU A 88 14.23 4.08 -31.58
C GLU A 88 13.85 3.20 -32.80
N SER A 89 13.11 3.62 -33.85
CA SER A 89 12.27 4.74 -34.27
C SER A 89 11.77 4.40 -35.71
N GLY A 90 10.84 5.18 -36.29
CA GLY A 90 10.57 5.20 -37.75
C GLY A 90 9.14 4.80 -38.13
N THR A 91 8.20 5.74 -38.24
CA THR A 91 7.84 6.61 -39.39
C THR A 91 6.66 6.09 -40.21
N ALA A 92 5.68 6.99 -40.34
CA ALA A 92 4.40 6.80 -40.99
C ALA A 92 4.47 7.02 -42.50
N ALA A 93 3.62 6.31 -43.24
CA ALA A 93 3.14 6.74 -44.54
C ALA A 93 1.67 6.31 -44.70
N SER A 94 0.82 7.28 -45.04
CA SER A 94 -0.58 7.08 -45.39
C SER A 94 -0.71 6.68 -46.85
N SER A 95 -1.68 5.83 -47.16
CA SER A 95 -2.41 5.92 -48.42
C SER A 95 -3.78 5.26 -48.27
N ASN A 96 -4.82 6.08 -48.43
CA ASN A 96 -6.14 5.64 -48.83
C ASN A 96 -6.04 4.99 -50.20
N ASP A 97 -6.72 3.86 -50.41
CA ASP A 97 -7.56 3.69 -51.60
C ASP A 97 -8.49 2.47 -51.54
N LEU A 98 -9.71 2.73 -52.00
CA LEU A 98 -10.60 1.87 -52.80
C LEU A 98 -11.06 0.53 -52.19
N VAL A 99 -12.35 0.50 -51.85
CA VAL A 99 -13.13 -0.68 -51.45
C VAL A 99 -13.13 -1.71 -52.58
N ASN A 100 -12.26 -2.71 -52.44
CA ASN A 100 -12.28 -3.93 -53.23
C ASN A 100 -12.97 -5.01 -52.38
N THR A 101 -14.15 -5.50 -52.76
CA THR A 101 -14.85 -6.58 -52.03
C THR A 101 -14.20 -7.92 -52.33
N ASN A 102 -12.97 -8.09 -51.87
CA ASN A 102 -12.31 -9.38 -51.77
C ASN A 102 -12.89 -10.10 -50.54
N ILE A 103 -13.51 -11.26 -50.78
CA ILE A 103 -13.96 -12.15 -49.72
C ILE A 103 -12.75 -13.01 -49.31
N VAL A 104 -12.37 -12.94 -48.03
CA VAL A 104 -11.26 -13.69 -47.44
C VAL A 104 -11.84 -14.74 -46.49
N THR A 105 -11.40 -15.99 -46.60
CA THR A 105 -11.76 -17.04 -45.65
C THR A 105 -10.79 -17.03 -44.47
N LEU A 106 -11.32 -16.83 -43.25
CA LEU A 106 -10.51 -16.79 -42.03
C LEU A 106 -10.76 -18.05 -41.18
N PRO A 107 -9.70 -18.64 -40.58
CA PRO A 107 -9.80 -19.82 -39.72
C PRO A 107 -10.30 -19.43 -38.31
N LEU A 108 -11.54 -18.97 -38.19
CA LEU A 108 -12.15 -18.55 -36.91
C LEU A 108 -13.13 -19.58 -36.37
N ASN A 109 -13.14 -19.74 -35.06
CA ASN A 109 -14.13 -20.54 -34.35
C ASN A 109 -15.47 -19.81 -34.37
N ILE A 110 -16.49 -20.36 -35.04
CA ILE A 110 -17.80 -19.69 -35.18
C ILE A 110 -18.91 -20.57 -34.62
N THR A 111 -19.94 -19.97 -34.01
CA THR A 111 -21.14 -20.69 -33.58
C THR A 111 -22.13 -20.96 -34.72
N ILE A 112 -23.09 -21.86 -34.52
CA ILE A 112 -24.12 -22.14 -35.54
C ILE A 112 -24.97 -20.89 -35.78
N SER A 113 -25.05 -20.41 -37.02
CA SER A 113 -26.04 -19.40 -37.40
C SER A 113 -27.41 -20.08 -37.53
N CYS A 114 -28.19 -20.09 -36.45
CA CYS A 114 -29.53 -20.66 -36.44
C CYS A 114 -30.51 -19.69 -35.76
N HIS A 115 -31.64 -19.43 -36.41
CA HIS A 115 -32.71 -18.59 -35.85
C HIS A 115 -33.68 -19.37 -34.96
N HIS A 116 -33.66 -20.70 -34.99
CA HIS A 116 -34.60 -21.57 -34.28
C HIS A 116 -34.01 -22.30 -33.07
N ARG A 117 -32.68 -22.32 -32.92
CA ARG A 117 -31.98 -22.97 -31.79
C ARG A 117 -31.14 -21.98 -31.01
N CYS A 118 -31.08 -22.17 -29.70
CA CYS A 118 -30.29 -21.31 -28.82
C CYS A 118 -28.79 -21.50 -29.03
N VAL A 119 -28.03 -20.41 -29.17
CA VAL A 119 -26.56 -20.49 -29.27
C VAL A 119 -25.88 -21.04 -28.01
N VAL A 120 -26.51 -20.89 -26.84
CA VAL A 120 -25.98 -21.35 -25.55
C VAL A 120 -26.32 -22.82 -25.29
N CYS A 121 -27.61 -23.18 -25.22
CA CYS A 121 -28.04 -24.53 -24.84
C CYS A 121 -28.41 -25.44 -26.02
N ARG A 122 -28.44 -24.93 -27.25
CA ARG A 122 -28.78 -25.66 -28.49
C ARG A 122 -30.21 -26.21 -28.58
N GLU A 123 -31.03 -25.95 -27.57
CA GLU A 123 -32.46 -26.28 -27.55
C GLU A 123 -33.27 -25.45 -28.55
N VAL A 124 -34.36 -26.04 -29.05
CA VAL A 124 -35.32 -25.35 -29.91
C VAL A 124 -36.08 -24.31 -29.09
N MET A 125 -36.12 -23.07 -29.58
CA MET A 125 -36.65 -21.94 -28.82
C MET A 125 -38.09 -21.59 -29.21
N SER A 126 -38.98 -21.42 -28.22
CA SER A 126 -40.34 -20.88 -28.40
C SER A 126 -40.39 -19.34 -28.28
N SER A 127 -39.48 -18.76 -27.50
CA SER A 127 -39.27 -17.31 -27.35
C SER A 127 -37.78 -17.00 -27.44
N THR A 128 -37.41 -15.91 -28.11
CA THR A 128 -36.00 -15.65 -28.45
C THR A 128 -35.55 -14.27 -28.03
N PHE A 129 -34.33 -14.18 -27.50
CA PHE A 129 -33.61 -12.92 -27.31
C PHE A 129 -32.44 -12.82 -28.29
N THR A 130 -32.33 -11.73 -29.04
CA THR A 130 -31.21 -11.50 -29.97
C THR A 130 -29.98 -11.07 -29.20
N ILE A 131 -28.86 -11.76 -29.41
CA ILE A 131 -27.61 -11.45 -28.72
C ILE A 131 -27.09 -10.10 -29.20
N SER A 132 -26.76 -9.21 -28.26
CA SER A 132 -26.27 -7.86 -28.56
C SER A 132 -24.90 -7.88 -29.24
N ASP A 133 -24.59 -6.87 -30.06
CA ASP A 133 -23.28 -6.76 -30.71
C ASP A 133 -22.13 -6.69 -29.69
N GLN A 134 -22.37 -6.08 -28.52
CA GLN A 134 -21.39 -6.01 -27.44
C GLN A 134 -21.10 -7.37 -26.80
N ASP A 135 -22.12 -8.21 -26.59
CA ASP A 135 -21.92 -9.55 -26.03
C ASP A 135 -21.22 -10.48 -27.04
N ARG A 136 -21.47 -10.27 -28.35
CA ARG A 136 -20.77 -10.97 -29.44
C ARG A 136 -19.28 -10.60 -29.47
N ASP A 137 -18.97 -9.31 -29.40
CA ASP A 137 -17.60 -8.78 -29.40
C ASP A 137 -16.85 -9.27 -28.14
N LEU A 138 -17.50 -9.24 -26.97
CA LEU A 138 -16.91 -9.70 -25.71
C LEU A 138 -16.60 -11.20 -25.69
N LEU A 139 -17.49 -12.03 -26.25
CA LEU A 139 -17.23 -13.48 -26.35
C LEU A 139 -16.05 -13.76 -27.28
N PHE A 140 -15.94 -13.03 -28.39
CA PHE A 140 -14.81 -13.16 -29.30
C PHE A 140 -13.49 -12.82 -28.61
N ILE A 141 -13.43 -11.69 -27.90
CA ILE A 141 -12.23 -11.27 -27.15
C ILE A 141 -11.84 -12.30 -26.09
N LYS A 142 -12.82 -12.84 -25.33
CA LYS A 142 -12.54 -13.71 -24.19
C LYS A 142 -12.25 -15.16 -24.57
N SER A 143 -12.99 -15.68 -25.56
CA SER A 143 -13.03 -17.13 -25.84
C SER A 143 -12.57 -17.46 -27.25
N ASN A 144 -12.18 -16.46 -28.05
CA ASN A 144 -11.85 -16.62 -29.46
C ASN A 144 -12.97 -17.33 -30.25
N ILE A 145 -14.24 -17.04 -29.95
CA ILE A 145 -15.42 -17.61 -30.61
C ILE A 145 -16.31 -16.48 -31.14
N LEU A 146 -16.59 -16.50 -32.44
CA LEU A 146 -17.47 -15.54 -33.09
C LEU A 146 -18.93 -16.03 -33.13
N ILE A 147 -19.84 -15.16 -32.70
CA ILE A 147 -21.27 -15.35 -32.89
C ILE A 147 -21.73 -14.59 -34.15
N PRO A 148 -22.37 -15.24 -35.12
CA PRO A 148 -22.95 -14.59 -36.30
C PRO A 148 -23.99 -13.53 -35.94
N LYS A 149 -24.13 -12.49 -36.78
CA LYS A 149 -25.11 -11.42 -36.55
C LYS A 149 -26.53 -11.99 -36.60
N GLY A 150 -27.39 -11.54 -35.68
CA GLY A 150 -28.78 -12.01 -35.60
C GLY A 150 -28.95 -13.38 -34.90
N SER A 151 -27.88 -13.91 -34.30
CA SER A 151 -27.94 -15.09 -33.43
C SER A 151 -28.80 -14.85 -32.20
N ARG A 152 -29.48 -15.91 -31.73
CA ARG A 152 -30.50 -15.84 -30.68
C ARG A 152 -30.23 -16.80 -29.53
N CYS A 153 -30.73 -16.46 -28.34
CA CYS A 153 -30.67 -17.30 -27.15
C CYS A 153 -32.00 -17.36 -26.38
N CYS A 154 -32.15 -18.36 -25.52
CA CYS A 154 -33.29 -18.49 -24.63
C CYS A 154 -33.31 -17.34 -23.61
N PRO A 155 -34.48 -16.80 -23.22
CA PRO A 155 -34.57 -15.77 -22.20
C PRO A 155 -33.96 -16.16 -20.85
N GLY A 156 -33.95 -17.45 -20.51
CA GLY A 156 -33.32 -17.98 -19.29
C GLY A 156 -31.80 -17.76 -19.21
N HIS A 157 -31.13 -17.45 -20.33
CA HIS A 157 -29.71 -17.13 -20.38
C HIS A 157 -29.42 -15.63 -20.32
N VAL A 158 -30.46 -14.80 -20.15
CA VAL A 158 -30.36 -13.34 -20.18
C VAL A 158 -30.73 -12.76 -18.82
N VAL A 159 -29.94 -11.80 -18.34
CA VAL A 159 -30.21 -10.99 -17.15
C VAL A 159 -29.91 -9.54 -17.50
N ASN A 160 -30.87 -8.64 -17.28
CA ASN A 160 -30.75 -7.22 -17.64
C ASN A 160 -30.34 -7.00 -19.11
N GLU A 161 -30.98 -7.72 -20.03
CA GLU A 161 -30.71 -7.65 -21.48
C GLU A 161 -29.29 -8.10 -21.89
N ARG A 162 -28.57 -8.80 -21.00
CA ARG A 162 -27.22 -9.33 -21.23
C ARG A 162 -27.14 -10.82 -21.01
N LEU A 163 -26.25 -11.50 -21.72
CA LEU A 163 -25.95 -12.91 -21.47
C LEU A 163 -25.37 -13.11 -20.05
N ARG A 164 -25.83 -14.16 -19.36
CA ARG A 164 -25.27 -14.59 -18.07
C ARG A 164 -23.83 -15.05 -18.24
N ILE A 165 -22.98 -14.68 -17.28
CA ILE A 165 -21.55 -14.99 -17.32
C ILE A 165 -21.30 -16.50 -17.31
N ASP A 166 -22.03 -17.25 -16.49
CA ASP A 166 -21.91 -18.71 -16.36
C ASP A 166 -22.28 -19.46 -17.65
N ASP A 167 -23.09 -18.81 -18.50
CA ASP A 167 -23.56 -19.36 -19.76
C ASP A 167 -22.57 -19.10 -20.92
N LEU A 168 -21.68 -18.11 -20.80
CA LEU A 168 -20.65 -17.82 -21.80
C LEU A 168 -19.70 -19.01 -21.99
N ASN A 169 -19.33 -19.68 -20.89
CA ASN A 169 -18.44 -20.84 -20.92
C ASN A 169 -19.09 -22.08 -21.57
N LYS A 170 -20.41 -22.08 -21.75
CA LYS A 170 -21.16 -23.19 -22.38
C LYS A 170 -21.22 -23.07 -23.90
N ILE A 171 -20.87 -21.90 -24.44
CA ILE A 171 -20.91 -21.64 -25.88
C ILE A 171 -19.71 -22.33 -26.53
N LEU A 172 -20.01 -23.29 -27.39
CA LEU A 172 -19.01 -24.09 -28.08
C LEU A 172 -18.99 -23.77 -29.58
N PRO A 173 -17.81 -23.80 -30.23
CA PRO A 173 -17.70 -23.56 -31.66
C PRO A 173 -18.38 -24.66 -32.48
N HIS A 174 -18.81 -24.29 -33.68
CA HIS A 174 -19.22 -25.20 -34.74
C HIS A 174 -17.98 -25.78 -35.41
N THR A 175 -18.09 -27.01 -35.91
CA THR A 175 -17.05 -27.76 -36.64
C THR A 175 -16.55 -27.11 -37.94
N ILE A 176 -17.15 -26.00 -38.40
CA ILE A 176 -16.71 -25.31 -39.62
C ILE A 176 -15.79 -24.17 -39.19
N THR A 177 -14.51 -24.31 -39.52
CA THR A 177 -13.45 -23.40 -39.09
C THR A 177 -13.18 -22.28 -40.08
N GLN A 178 -13.72 -22.32 -41.29
CA GLN A 178 -13.46 -21.30 -42.33
C GLN A 178 -14.72 -20.51 -42.64
N THR A 179 -14.67 -19.21 -42.37
CA THR A 179 -15.80 -18.30 -42.62
C THR A 179 -15.40 -17.21 -43.59
N PRO A 180 -16.23 -16.93 -44.62
CA PRO A 180 -15.98 -15.83 -45.54
C PRO A 180 -16.24 -14.49 -44.86
N PHE A 181 -15.28 -13.58 -44.95
CA PHE A 181 -15.42 -12.18 -44.54
C PHE A 181 -15.18 -11.28 -45.73
N SER A 182 -15.97 -10.22 -45.89
CA SER A 182 -15.61 -9.18 -46.84
C SER A 182 -14.46 -8.32 -46.29
N SER A 183 -13.76 -7.63 -47.18
CA SER A 183 -12.83 -6.55 -46.82
C SER A 183 -13.49 -5.50 -45.91
N THR A 184 -14.78 -5.18 -46.13
CA THR A 184 -15.52 -4.24 -45.28
C THR A 184 -15.79 -4.80 -43.88
N ASP A 185 -16.07 -6.10 -43.74
CA ASP A 185 -16.25 -6.73 -42.42
C ASP A 185 -14.94 -6.70 -41.62
N ILE A 186 -13.82 -6.97 -42.29
CA ILE A 186 -12.48 -6.94 -41.69
C ILE A 186 -12.10 -5.51 -41.26
N LEU A 187 -12.34 -4.51 -42.11
CA LEU A 187 -12.09 -3.11 -41.77
C LEU A 187 -12.97 -2.65 -40.59
N THR A 188 -14.26 -3.01 -40.62
CA THR A 188 -15.18 -2.73 -39.50
C THR A 188 -14.70 -3.38 -38.21
N TRP A 189 -14.13 -4.59 -38.29
CA TRP A 189 -13.49 -5.25 -37.16
C TRP A 189 -12.25 -4.51 -36.67
N PHE A 190 -11.35 -4.09 -37.55
CA PHE A 190 -10.17 -3.31 -37.16
C PHE A 190 -10.55 -1.97 -36.53
N ASP A 191 -11.56 -1.29 -37.04
CA ASP A 191 -12.07 -0.05 -36.45
C ASP A 191 -12.68 -0.32 -35.07
N LYS A 192 -13.47 -1.39 -34.93
CA LYS A 192 -13.97 -1.84 -33.61
C LYS A 192 -12.83 -2.17 -32.64
N PHE A 193 -11.77 -2.84 -33.09
CA PHE A 193 -10.60 -3.15 -32.25
C PHE A 193 -9.84 -1.90 -31.86
N ARG A 194 -9.67 -0.96 -32.79
CA ARG A 194 -9.03 0.33 -32.54
C ARG A 194 -9.83 1.13 -31.51
N ASP A 195 -11.16 1.20 -31.67
CA ASP A 195 -12.05 1.86 -30.73
C ASP A 195 -12.06 1.13 -29.38
N HIS A 196 -12.08 -0.20 -29.37
CA HIS A 196 -12.00 -0.99 -28.14
C HIS A 196 -10.68 -0.76 -27.41
N TYR A 197 -9.54 -0.78 -28.11
CA TYR A 197 -8.23 -0.52 -27.52
C TYR A 197 -8.11 0.91 -26.98
N ASN A 198 -8.59 1.89 -27.74
CA ASN A 198 -8.57 3.30 -27.33
C ASN A 198 -9.55 3.61 -26.18
N SER A 199 -10.63 2.83 -26.05
CA SER A 199 -11.58 2.91 -24.94
C SER A 199 -11.27 1.92 -23.80
N PHE A 200 -10.24 1.08 -23.96
CA PHE A 200 -9.91 0.05 -23.00
C PHE A 200 -9.51 0.70 -21.68
N ARG A 201 -10.35 0.50 -20.68
CA ARG A 201 -10.06 0.84 -19.29
C ARG A 201 -9.70 -0.46 -18.60
N TYR A 202 -8.45 -0.58 -18.19
CA TYR A 202 -8.02 -1.70 -17.34
C TYR A 202 -8.88 -1.80 -16.06
N PHE A 203 -9.43 -0.66 -15.62
CA PHE A 203 -10.34 -0.56 -14.48
C PHE A 203 -11.73 -0.15 -14.96
N ASP A 204 -12.56 -1.14 -15.29
CA ASP A 204 -13.95 -0.92 -15.69
C ASP A 204 -14.92 -1.74 -14.84
N PHE A 205 -15.70 -1.04 -14.03
CA PHE A 205 -16.72 -1.61 -13.16
C PHE A 205 -18.08 -1.79 -13.86
N ASP A 206 -18.24 -1.33 -15.10
CA ASP A 206 -19.46 -1.55 -15.89
C ASP A 206 -19.52 -2.94 -16.51
N HIS A 207 -18.38 -3.55 -16.83
CA HIS A 207 -18.28 -4.85 -17.45
C HIS A 207 -17.68 -5.86 -16.47
N PRO A 208 -18.48 -6.67 -15.74
CA PRO A 208 -18.00 -7.54 -14.66
C PRO A 208 -16.97 -8.60 -15.09
N ILE A 209 -16.83 -8.78 -16.41
CA ILE A 209 -15.98 -9.78 -17.06
C ILE A 209 -14.56 -9.25 -17.30
N THR A 210 -14.35 -7.93 -17.32
CA THR A 210 -13.04 -7.32 -17.61
C THR A 210 -12.09 -7.33 -16.41
N MET A 211 -12.61 -7.44 -15.18
CA MET A 211 -11.82 -7.53 -13.95
C MET A 211 -12.08 -8.83 -13.20
N SER A 212 -11.02 -9.46 -12.67
CA SER A 212 -11.18 -10.63 -11.79
C SER A 212 -11.78 -10.23 -10.44
N ASP A 213 -12.29 -11.22 -9.69
CA ASP A 213 -12.81 -10.99 -8.33
C ASP A 213 -11.73 -10.52 -7.37
N ILE A 214 -10.51 -11.06 -7.54
CA ILE A 214 -9.33 -10.70 -6.77
C ILE A 214 -8.94 -9.25 -7.03
N ASP A 215 -8.88 -8.83 -8.31
CA ASP A 215 -8.52 -7.46 -8.65
C ASP A 215 -9.57 -6.46 -8.16
N SER A 216 -10.86 -6.81 -8.30
CA SER A 216 -11.96 -6.00 -7.77
C SER A 216 -11.86 -5.82 -6.26
N TYR A 217 -11.55 -6.90 -5.52
CA TYR A 217 -11.35 -6.84 -4.08
C TYR A 217 -10.11 -6.04 -3.69
N ASN A 218 -8.99 -6.23 -4.37
CA ASN A 218 -7.74 -5.51 -4.11
C ASN A 218 -7.93 -3.99 -4.27
N LEU A 219 -8.70 -3.59 -5.29
CA LEU A 219 -8.97 -2.18 -5.56
C LEU A 219 -10.01 -1.59 -4.61
N THR A 220 -11.11 -2.29 -4.31
CA THR A 220 -12.27 -1.69 -3.61
C THR A 220 -12.37 -2.07 -2.14
N GLY A 221 -11.71 -3.15 -1.73
CA GLY A 221 -11.80 -3.75 -0.40
C GLY A 221 -13.07 -4.56 -0.14
N ILE A 222 -13.94 -4.76 -1.14
CA ILE A 222 -15.18 -5.54 -1.01
C ILE A 222 -15.31 -6.56 -2.14
N SER A 223 -16.05 -7.64 -1.88
CA SER A 223 -16.35 -8.65 -2.92
C SER A 223 -17.26 -8.06 -4.00
N LYS A 224 -17.22 -8.63 -5.22
CA LYS A 224 -18.14 -8.24 -6.29
C LYS A 224 -19.61 -8.34 -5.88
N LEU A 225 -19.98 -9.37 -5.12
CA LEU A 225 -21.33 -9.53 -4.60
C LEU A 225 -21.75 -8.36 -3.69
N ASN A 226 -20.87 -7.93 -2.77
CA ASN A 226 -21.13 -6.77 -1.92
C ASN A 226 -21.15 -5.47 -2.72
N PHE A 227 -20.34 -5.38 -3.77
CA PHE A 227 -20.36 -4.26 -4.70
C PHE A 227 -21.72 -4.17 -5.40
N GLU A 228 -22.25 -5.26 -5.95
CA GLU A 228 -23.60 -5.28 -6.56
C GLU A 228 -24.69 -4.88 -5.57
N HIS A 229 -24.62 -5.36 -4.33
CA HIS A 229 -25.57 -4.96 -3.31
C HIS A 229 -25.50 -3.46 -3.01
N LEU A 230 -24.29 -2.90 -2.91
CA LEU A 230 -24.10 -1.46 -2.74
C LEU A 230 -24.64 -0.66 -3.92
N ILE A 231 -24.37 -1.10 -5.15
CA ILE A 231 -24.95 -0.50 -6.37
C ILE A 231 -26.47 -0.48 -6.26
N GLY A 232 -27.10 -1.61 -5.90
CA GLY A 232 -28.54 -1.73 -5.68
C GLY A 232 -29.11 -0.73 -4.66
N LEU A 233 -28.41 -0.50 -3.55
CA LEU A 233 -28.81 0.46 -2.52
C LEU A 233 -28.67 1.92 -2.97
N LEU A 234 -27.84 2.18 -3.98
CA LEU A 234 -27.53 3.52 -4.46
C LEU A 234 -28.25 3.87 -5.77
N VAL A 235 -29.00 2.96 -6.40
CA VAL A 235 -29.67 3.17 -7.71
C VAL A 235 -30.51 4.43 -7.76
N ASP A 236 -31.28 4.70 -6.71
CA ASP A 236 -32.18 5.87 -6.65
C ASP A 236 -31.45 7.19 -6.31
N SER A 237 -30.13 7.15 -6.17
CA SER A 237 -29.33 8.31 -5.83
C SER A 237 -29.08 9.15 -7.09
N ASN A 238 -29.19 10.47 -6.98
CA ASN A 238 -28.98 11.44 -8.09
C ASN A 238 -27.51 11.56 -8.57
N ILE A 239 -26.80 10.44 -8.74
CA ILE A 239 -25.47 10.43 -9.36
C ILE A 239 -25.66 10.48 -10.88
N LYS A 240 -25.54 11.68 -11.45
CA LYS A 240 -25.67 11.89 -12.90
C LYS A 240 -24.73 10.97 -13.69
N HIS A 241 -25.24 10.23 -14.66
CA HIS A 241 -24.37 9.62 -15.67
C HIS A 241 -23.72 10.73 -16.52
N SER A 242 -22.47 10.54 -16.92
CA SER A 242 -21.82 11.42 -17.90
C SER A 242 -21.20 10.56 -18.98
N SER A 243 -20.99 11.13 -20.17
CA SER A 243 -20.40 10.43 -21.32
C SER A 243 -19.10 9.70 -21.00
N ASN A 244 -18.32 10.21 -20.04
CA ASN A 244 -16.98 9.69 -19.72
C ASN A 244 -16.95 8.85 -18.42
N ARG A 245 -18.09 8.74 -17.72
CA ARG A 245 -18.16 8.11 -16.40
C ARG A 245 -19.56 7.58 -16.11
N SER A 246 -19.64 6.27 -15.93
CA SER A 246 -20.83 5.60 -15.42
C SER A 246 -20.98 5.72 -13.90
N PHE A 247 -22.17 5.40 -13.41
CA PHE A 247 -22.46 5.28 -12.00
C PHE A 247 -21.57 4.22 -11.31
N ARG A 248 -21.39 3.05 -11.91
CA ARG A 248 -20.61 1.95 -11.33
C ARG A 248 -19.13 2.31 -11.24
N ASN A 249 -18.57 2.90 -12.30
CA ASN A 249 -17.19 3.40 -12.28
C ASN A 249 -17.00 4.54 -11.27
N ALA A 250 -18.02 5.38 -11.02
CA ALA A 250 -17.96 6.39 -9.97
C ALA A 250 -17.85 5.77 -8.56
N VAL A 251 -18.65 4.74 -8.29
CA VAL A 251 -18.63 4.01 -7.01
C VAL A 251 -17.32 3.23 -6.86
N GLY A 252 -16.86 2.56 -7.91
CA GLY A 252 -15.56 1.88 -7.94
C GLY A 252 -14.41 2.83 -7.62
N LEU A 253 -14.35 3.99 -8.30
CA LEU A 253 -13.37 5.05 -8.02
C LEU A 253 -13.40 5.49 -6.55
N PHE A 254 -14.58 5.67 -5.98
CA PHE A 254 -14.75 6.09 -4.59
C PHE A 254 -14.20 5.04 -3.62
N LEU A 255 -14.52 3.77 -3.83
CA LEU A 255 -14.01 2.68 -3.00
C LEU A 255 -12.50 2.53 -3.16
N THR A 256 -11.96 2.66 -4.38
CA THR A 256 -10.51 2.64 -4.62
C THR A 256 -9.77 3.76 -3.91
N LYS A 257 -10.34 4.98 -3.91
CA LYS A 257 -9.80 6.09 -3.13
C LYS A 257 -9.75 5.77 -1.63
N LEU A 258 -10.82 5.20 -1.08
CA LEU A 258 -10.89 4.84 0.34
C LEU A 258 -9.94 3.70 0.70
N ARG A 259 -9.83 2.69 -0.17
CA ARG A 259 -9.01 1.49 0.08
C ARG A 259 -7.52 1.78 -0.02
N LEU A 260 -7.10 2.51 -1.06
CA LEU A 260 -5.68 2.67 -1.41
C LEU A 260 -5.11 4.06 -1.08
N GLY A 261 -5.95 5.03 -0.71
CA GLY A 261 -5.48 6.38 -0.35
C GLY A 261 -4.84 7.18 -1.49
N LEU A 262 -4.94 6.72 -2.74
CA LEU A 262 -4.23 7.29 -3.90
C LEU A 262 -4.57 8.76 -4.14
N SER A 263 -3.60 9.54 -4.62
CA SER A 263 -3.82 10.96 -4.94
C SER A 263 -4.84 11.13 -6.08
N ASN A 264 -5.53 12.28 -6.13
CA ASN A 264 -6.48 12.53 -7.21
C ASN A 264 -5.80 12.60 -8.58
N LYS A 265 -4.50 12.94 -8.64
CA LYS A 265 -3.71 12.91 -9.88
C LYS A 265 -3.54 11.48 -10.38
N VAL A 266 -3.12 10.57 -9.51
CA VAL A 266 -2.97 9.14 -9.84
C VAL A 266 -4.31 8.53 -10.28
N LEU A 267 -5.38 8.81 -9.54
CA LEU A 267 -6.72 8.35 -9.92
C LEU A 267 -7.22 8.92 -11.25
N THR A 268 -6.79 10.14 -11.61
CA THR A 268 -7.11 10.73 -12.91
C THR A 268 -6.50 9.89 -14.03
N THR A 269 -5.25 9.46 -13.88
CA THR A 269 -4.57 8.57 -14.84
C THR A 269 -5.23 7.21 -14.91
N ILE A 270 -5.43 6.55 -13.76
CA ILE A 270 -5.96 5.18 -13.67
C ILE A 270 -7.37 5.06 -14.27
N PHE A 271 -8.26 6.00 -13.91
CA PHE A 271 -9.65 5.99 -14.37
C PHE A 271 -9.89 6.87 -15.62
N GLN A 272 -8.82 7.37 -16.24
CA GLN A 272 -8.87 8.20 -17.45
C GLN A 272 -9.85 9.39 -17.35
N PHE A 273 -9.83 10.08 -16.21
CA PHE A 273 -10.58 11.34 -16.07
C PHE A 273 -9.85 12.47 -16.78
N SER A 274 -10.59 13.49 -17.23
CA SER A 274 -9.98 14.64 -17.90
C SER A 274 -9.15 15.53 -16.98
N ASN A 275 -9.43 15.54 -15.67
CA ASN A 275 -8.66 16.29 -14.68
C ASN A 275 -8.95 15.85 -13.22
N PRO A 276 -8.04 16.17 -12.27
CA PRO A 276 -8.22 15.84 -10.85
C PRO A 276 -9.45 16.50 -10.17
N LYS A 277 -9.95 17.63 -10.70
CA LYS A 277 -11.16 18.27 -10.17
C LYS A 277 -12.40 17.44 -10.49
N ALA A 278 -12.45 16.76 -11.64
CA ALA A 278 -13.53 15.85 -12.00
C ALA A 278 -13.57 14.61 -11.08
N VAL A 279 -12.41 14.09 -10.69
CA VAL A 279 -12.29 13.05 -9.65
C VAL A 279 -12.88 13.54 -8.33
N SER A 280 -12.44 14.70 -7.83
CA SER A 280 -12.94 15.27 -6.56
C SER A 280 -14.47 15.46 -6.53
N ARG A 281 -15.04 16.00 -7.63
CA ARG A 281 -16.50 16.16 -7.77
C ARG A 281 -17.23 14.81 -7.77
N THR A 282 -16.66 13.82 -8.44
CA THR A 282 -17.21 12.45 -8.47
C THR A 282 -17.21 11.83 -7.07
N LEU A 283 -16.09 11.89 -6.37
CA LEU A 283 -15.97 11.40 -4.99
C LEU A 283 -16.99 12.07 -4.06
N THR A 284 -17.20 13.38 -4.23
CA THR A 284 -18.19 14.13 -3.45
C THR A 284 -19.62 13.67 -3.76
N ALA A 285 -19.97 13.48 -5.02
CA ALA A 285 -21.30 13.02 -5.42
C ALA A 285 -21.62 11.62 -4.86
N VAL A 286 -20.67 10.69 -4.98
CA VAL A 286 -20.83 9.33 -4.43
C VAL A 286 -20.93 9.36 -2.91
N ARG A 287 -20.10 10.16 -2.23
CA ARG A 287 -20.19 10.33 -0.78
C ARG A 287 -21.57 10.81 -0.34
N GLN A 288 -22.16 11.79 -1.04
CA GLN A 288 -23.49 12.29 -0.72
C GLN A 288 -24.58 11.23 -0.94
N ALA A 289 -24.49 10.47 -2.03
CA ALA A 289 -25.39 9.35 -2.29
C ALA A 289 -25.31 8.27 -1.19
N ILE A 290 -24.11 7.92 -0.75
CA ILE A 290 -23.91 6.97 0.37
C ILE A 290 -24.51 7.54 1.67
N LEU A 291 -24.28 8.83 1.96
CA LEU A 291 -24.82 9.48 3.16
C LEU A 291 -26.35 9.54 3.16
N SER A 292 -27.00 9.67 2.00
CA SER A 292 -28.47 9.74 1.91
C SER A 292 -29.13 8.37 1.88
N SER A 293 -28.54 7.41 1.16
CA SER A 293 -29.22 6.17 0.77
C SER A 293 -28.72 4.93 1.54
N PHE A 294 -27.44 4.92 1.94
CA PHE A 294 -26.83 3.80 2.63
C PHE A 294 -26.75 4.03 4.14
N VAL A 295 -26.18 5.16 4.56
CA VAL A 295 -25.88 5.44 5.98
C VAL A 295 -27.12 5.34 6.88
N PRO A 296 -28.29 5.93 6.55
CA PRO A 296 -29.46 5.84 7.42
C PRO A 296 -30.01 4.43 7.61
N ARG A 297 -29.65 3.48 6.74
CA ARG A 297 -30.09 2.08 6.80
C ARG A 297 -29.15 1.18 7.61
N TYR A 298 -27.89 1.58 7.80
CA TYR A 298 -26.86 0.70 8.36
C TYR A 298 -25.95 1.37 9.41
N LEU A 299 -26.09 2.67 9.68
CA LEU A 299 -25.25 3.41 10.62
C LEU A 299 -26.02 4.54 11.34
N GLY A 300 -25.69 4.78 12.61
CA GLY A 300 -26.32 5.80 13.47
C GLY A 300 -27.47 5.23 14.33
N PHE A 301 -28.00 5.97 15.31
CA PHE A 301 -29.02 5.40 16.20
C PHE A 301 -30.38 5.12 15.55
N ASN A 302 -30.66 5.76 14.41
CA ASN A 302 -31.96 5.65 13.75
C ASN A 302 -32.12 4.35 12.94
N HIS A 303 -31.03 3.72 12.52
CA HIS A 303 -31.10 2.52 11.66
C HIS A 303 -31.45 1.24 12.43
N ILE A 304 -31.30 1.25 13.76
CA ILE A 304 -31.48 0.06 14.60
C ILE A 304 -32.29 0.40 15.85
N SER A 305 -33.28 -0.45 16.16
CA SER A 305 -34.05 -0.27 17.38
C SER A 305 -33.20 -0.60 18.61
N ARG A 306 -33.44 0.13 19.70
CA ARG A 306 -32.81 -0.16 21.00
C ARG A 306 -32.99 -1.63 21.41
N GLN A 307 -34.16 -2.19 21.15
CA GLN A 307 -34.47 -3.58 21.51
C GLN A 307 -33.64 -4.58 20.71
N ASN A 308 -33.40 -4.31 19.42
CA ASN A 308 -32.51 -5.13 18.60
C ASN A 308 -31.06 -5.07 19.13
N VAL A 309 -30.58 -3.90 19.55
CA VAL A 309 -29.24 -3.77 20.17
C VAL A 309 -29.13 -4.60 21.45
N ILE A 310 -30.16 -4.62 22.29
CA ILE A 310 -30.18 -5.38 23.55
C ILE A 310 -30.15 -6.88 23.26
N TYR A 311 -30.97 -7.37 22.33
CA TYR A 311 -31.10 -8.82 22.08
C TYR A 311 -30.01 -9.40 21.18
N ASN A 312 -29.57 -8.67 20.15
CA ASN A 312 -28.71 -9.23 19.11
C ASN A 312 -27.28 -8.70 19.16
N HIS A 313 -27.03 -7.57 19.84
CA HIS A 313 -25.72 -6.89 19.80
C HIS A 313 -25.09 -6.64 21.18
N SER A 314 -25.69 -7.14 22.26
CA SER A 314 -25.11 -7.13 23.61
C SER A 314 -24.63 -8.55 23.97
N SER A 315 -23.34 -8.72 24.27
CA SER A 315 -22.82 -10.07 24.54
C SER A 315 -23.35 -10.61 25.88
N PRO A 316 -23.70 -11.91 25.98
CA PRO A 316 -24.18 -12.50 27.23
C PRO A 316 -23.21 -12.31 28.40
N LEU A 317 -21.90 -12.36 28.13
CA LEU A 317 -20.86 -12.10 29.12
C LEU A 317 -20.89 -10.66 29.64
N ALA A 318 -20.99 -9.67 28.73
CA ALA A 318 -21.00 -8.27 29.12
C ALA A 318 -22.27 -7.92 29.90
N ILE A 319 -23.42 -8.49 29.53
CA ILE A 319 -24.66 -8.36 30.29
C ILE A 319 -24.46 -8.92 31.70
N ARG A 320 -24.03 -10.18 31.84
CA ARG A 320 -23.82 -10.84 33.15
C ARG A 320 -22.85 -10.08 34.07
N LEU A 321 -21.80 -9.46 33.51
CA LEU A 321 -20.79 -8.74 34.28
C LEU A 321 -21.23 -7.33 34.67
N LEU A 322 -21.92 -6.60 33.79
CA LEU A 322 -22.12 -5.15 33.94
C LEU A 322 -23.52 -4.77 34.42
N THR A 323 -24.52 -5.65 34.31
CA THR A 323 -25.89 -5.33 34.74
C THR A 323 -26.72 -6.56 35.09
N LYS A 324 -27.58 -6.43 36.09
CA LYS A 324 -28.64 -7.40 36.41
C LYS A 324 -30.02 -6.94 35.91
N GLN A 325 -30.11 -5.73 35.37
CA GLN A 325 -31.36 -5.15 34.89
C GLN A 325 -31.69 -5.69 33.49
N LEU A 326 -32.96 -6.07 33.32
CA LEU A 326 -33.52 -6.38 32.02
C LEU A 326 -33.62 -5.08 31.19
N ASN A 327 -33.57 -5.20 29.86
CA ASN A 327 -33.67 -4.09 28.91
C ASN A 327 -32.54 -3.04 28.97
N THR A 328 -31.34 -3.42 29.43
CA THR A 328 -30.15 -2.56 29.38
C THR A 328 -29.30 -2.84 28.13
N ALA A 329 -29.08 -1.81 27.30
CA ALA A 329 -28.12 -1.90 26.20
C ALA A 329 -26.69 -1.70 26.73
N VAL A 330 -25.77 -2.63 26.44
CA VAL A 330 -24.37 -2.54 26.86
C VAL A 330 -23.53 -2.08 25.66
N LEU A 331 -23.15 -0.80 25.65
CA LEU A 331 -22.33 -0.23 24.60
C LEU A 331 -20.87 -0.25 25.00
N LYS A 332 -20.04 -0.96 24.23
CA LYS A 332 -18.58 -0.99 24.41
C LYS A 332 -17.92 -0.69 23.09
N SER A 333 -16.96 0.23 23.10
CA SER A 333 -16.06 0.42 21.98
C SER A 333 -15.19 -0.83 21.80
N ARG A 334 -15.42 -1.59 20.73
CA ARG A 334 -14.62 -2.77 20.41
C ARG A 334 -13.28 -2.31 19.84
N ASN A 335 -12.19 -2.78 20.43
CA ASN A 335 -10.82 -2.59 19.95
C ASN A 335 -10.37 -1.11 19.77
N ASN A 336 -10.31 -0.35 20.87
CA ASN A 336 -9.70 0.99 20.90
C ASN A 336 -8.18 0.95 21.12
N GLU A 337 -7.50 -0.13 20.75
CA GLU A 337 -6.07 -0.27 21.02
C GLU A 337 -5.27 0.87 20.37
N LEU A 338 -5.50 1.12 19.08
CA LEU A 338 -4.83 2.21 18.37
C LEU A 338 -5.15 3.58 18.99
N GLN A 339 -6.40 3.83 19.36
CA GLN A 339 -6.78 5.09 20.02
C GLN A 339 -6.05 5.26 21.36
N ARG A 340 -5.92 4.19 22.15
CA ARG A 340 -5.18 4.23 23.42
C ARG A 340 -3.69 4.43 23.20
N ARG A 341 -3.09 3.71 22.25
CA ARG A 341 -1.65 3.78 21.95
C ARG A 341 -1.25 5.11 21.33
N THR A 342 -2.14 5.77 20.59
CA THR A 342 -1.89 7.11 20.05
C THR A 342 -2.21 8.22 21.05
N TYR A 343 -2.97 7.98 22.12
CA TYR A 343 -3.35 9.06 23.03
C TYR A 343 -2.19 9.50 23.94
N ASN A 344 -1.76 10.75 23.80
CA ASN A 344 -0.73 11.32 24.65
C ASN A 344 -1.35 12.00 25.88
N ILE A 345 -1.01 11.53 27.07
CA ILE A 345 -1.53 12.05 28.34
C ILE A 345 -1.10 13.50 28.58
N HIS A 346 0.14 13.87 28.25
CA HIS A 346 0.66 15.22 28.49
C HIS A 346 0.09 16.28 27.55
N LYS A 347 -0.33 15.89 26.35
CA LYS A 347 -0.90 16.81 25.33
C LYS A 347 -2.42 16.69 25.22
N HIS A 348 -3.04 15.77 25.96
CA HIS A 348 -4.48 15.50 25.98
C HIS A 348 -5.11 15.25 24.60
N ARG A 349 -4.36 14.66 23.67
CA ARG A 349 -4.83 14.35 22.30
C ARG A 349 -4.09 13.16 21.70
N SER A 350 -4.68 12.54 20.68
CA SER A 350 -3.96 11.55 19.86
C SER A 350 -2.79 12.20 19.15
N LEU A 351 -1.63 11.57 19.22
CA LEU A 351 -0.35 12.02 18.71
C LEU A 351 0.45 10.82 18.21
N VAL A 352 1.08 11.00 17.06
CA VAL A 352 2.17 10.18 16.57
C VAL A 352 3.40 11.06 16.42
N LYS A 353 4.58 10.54 16.72
CA LYS A 353 5.82 11.29 16.82
C LYS A 353 6.80 10.83 15.74
N PRO A 354 7.08 11.64 14.69
CA PRO A 354 8.22 11.36 13.84
C PRO A 354 9.51 11.71 14.60
N MET A 355 10.57 10.92 14.39
CA MET A 355 11.91 11.27 14.88
C MET A 355 12.75 11.82 13.72
N LEU A 356 13.30 13.02 13.88
CA LEU A 356 14.12 13.66 12.85
C LEU A 356 15.58 13.69 13.29
N ILE A 357 16.49 13.31 12.41
CA ILE A 357 17.92 13.58 12.55
C ILE A 357 18.23 14.81 11.70
N THR A 358 18.69 15.87 12.36
CA THR A 358 18.97 17.15 11.71
C THR A 358 20.40 17.61 11.98
N THR A 359 21.04 18.24 11.00
CA THR A 359 22.30 18.95 11.23
C THR A 359 22.06 20.25 12.01
N THR A 360 23.14 20.90 12.44
CA THR A 360 23.11 22.21 13.10
C THR A 360 22.56 23.35 12.21
N THR A 361 22.50 23.15 10.89
CA THR A 361 21.88 24.09 9.94
C THR A 361 20.38 23.87 9.76
N GLY A 362 19.80 22.86 10.44
CA GLY A 362 18.40 22.45 10.26
C GLY A 362 18.17 21.58 9.02
N TYR A 363 19.23 21.12 8.34
CA TYR A 363 19.08 20.17 7.25
C TYR A 363 18.65 18.82 7.80
N ILE A 364 17.52 18.30 7.31
CA ILE A 364 16.99 16.99 7.71
C ILE A 364 17.78 15.92 6.98
N LEU A 365 18.58 15.15 7.71
CA LEU A 365 19.33 14.01 7.18
C LEU A 365 18.43 12.79 7.03
N ALA A 366 17.58 12.53 8.02
CA ALA A 366 16.70 11.37 8.05
C ALA A 366 15.45 11.64 8.89
N ALA A 367 14.37 10.93 8.57
CA ALA A 367 13.12 10.94 9.30
C ALA A 367 12.68 9.49 9.55
N TYR A 368 12.59 9.11 10.82
CA TYR A 368 12.18 7.77 11.24
C TYR A 368 10.74 7.78 11.72
N GLU A 369 10.13 6.60 11.61
CA GLU A 369 8.73 6.22 11.85
C GLU A 369 7.87 7.19 12.67
N PRO A 370 6.55 7.31 12.37
CA PRO A 370 5.63 7.87 13.33
C PRO A 370 5.46 6.90 14.51
N TYR A 371 6.25 7.10 15.57
CA TYR A 371 6.12 6.37 16.81
C TYR A 371 4.80 6.70 17.51
N LEU A 372 4.19 5.70 18.14
CA LEU A 372 2.96 5.89 18.91
C LEU A 372 3.28 6.68 20.19
N SER A 373 2.27 7.26 20.82
CA SER A 373 2.45 8.03 22.07
C SER A 373 2.29 7.17 23.33
N ASP A 374 2.51 5.87 23.22
CA ASP A 374 2.52 4.95 24.35
C ASP A 374 3.83 5.07 25.17
N SER A 375 3.83 4.49 26.37
CA SER A 375 4.96 4.59 27.30
C SER A 375 6.26 3.98 26.77
N SER A 376 6.17 3.09 25.78
CA SER A 376 7.31 2.42 25.16
C SER A 376 8.08 3.33 24.19
N ASN A 377 7.48 4.44 23.75
CA ASN A 377 8.01 5.33 22.72
C ASN A 377 8.34 6.72 23.28
N ASN A 378 9.19 6.75 24.31
CA ASN A 378 9.84 7.98 24.78
C ASN A 378 11.06 8.32 23.92
N ASP A 379 11.60 9.53 24.05
CA ASP A 379 12.64 10.04 23.14
C ASP A 379 13.92 9.17 23.18
N ALA A 380 14.34 8.74 24.38
CA ALA A 380 15.46 7.82 24.55
C ALA A 380 15.20 6.42 23.95
N ALA A 381 13.99 5.88 24.07
CA ALA A 381 13.61 4.58 23.53
C ALA A 381 13.58 4.60 22.00
N MET A 382 13.01 5.66 21.40
CA MET A 382 13.03 5.87 19.96
C MET A 382 14.48 5.99 19.43
N GLN A 383 15.35 6.71 20.13
CA GLN A 383 16.77 6.83 19.76
C GLN A 383 17.52 5.50 19.87
N LYS A 384 17.22 4.69 20.89
CA LYS A 384 17.76 3.34 21.05
C LYS A 384 17.35 2.45 19.88
N ASP A 385 16.08 2.44 19.54
CA ASP A 385 15.55 1.67 18.41
C ASP A 385 16.27 2.04 17.09
N ILE A 386 16.43 3.33 16.79
CA ILE A 386 17.14 3.79 15.58
C ILE A 386 18.60 3.28 15.54
N LEU A 387 19.34 3.45 16.65
CA LEU A 387 20.78 3.15 16.68
C LEU A 387 21.08 1.65 16.85
N ILE A 388 20.32 0.93 17.68
CA ILE A 388 20.51 -0.51 17.92
C ILE A 388 20.16 -1.31 16.67
N ASN A 389 19.04 -0.97 16.02
CA ASN A 389 18.60 -1.67 14.82
C ASN A 389 19.29 -1.14 13.56
N ASN A 390 20.25 -0.21 13.70
CA ASN A 390 20.97 0.41 12.59
C ASN A 390 20.03 0.85 11.45
N LYS A 391 18.91 1.50 11.80
CA LYS A 391 17.88 1.89 10.84
C LYS A 391 18.51 2.73 9.72
N ASP A 392 18.15 2.44 8.48
CA ASP A 392 18.70 3.04 7.26
C ASP A 392 20.25 3.01 7.18
N GLY A 393 20.89 2.07 7.88
CA GLY A 393 22.34 1.98 7.92
C GLY A 393 23.02 3.16 8.62
N VAL A 394 22.34 3.85 9.55
CA VAL A 394 22.86 5.05 10.23
C VAL A 394 24.24 4.87 10.85
N LEU A 395 24.56 3.69 11.40
CA LEU A 395 25.87 3.37 11.97
C LEU A 395 26.98 3.26 10.92
N ASN A 396 26.64 3.07 9.64
CA ASN A 396 27.60 3.10 8.54
C ASN A 396 27.95 4.54 8.15
N TRP A 397 27.05 5.49 8.42
CA TRP A 397 27.23 6.91 8.14
C TRP A 397 27.97 7.63 9.27
N ILE A 398 27.69 7.25 10.52
CA ILE A 398 28.28 7.83 11.73
C ILE A 398 29.74 7.39 11.92
N ALA A 399 30.62 8.34 12.20
CA ALA A 399 32.01 8.10 12.59
C ALA A 399 32.24 8.22 14.11
N GLU A 400 33.34 7.63 14.57
CA GLU A 400 33.83 7.79 15.95
C GLU A 400 34.20 9.26 16.22
N HIS A 401 33.80 9.78 17.38
CA HIS A 401 33.87 11.20 17.77
C HIS A 401 32.95 12.16 17.00
N ASP A 402 31.99 11.64 16.23
CA ASP A 402 30.89 12.50 15.77
C ASP A 402 30.12 13.04 16.97
N ILE A 403 29.77 14.32 16.90
CA ILE A 403 29.09 15.02 17.98
C ILE A 403 27.59 14.89 17.77
N VAL A 404 26.92 14.27 18.75
CA VAL A 404 25.45 14.20 18.78
C VAL A 404 24.94 15.14 19.86
N VAL A 405 24.19 16.15 19.43
CA VAL A 405 23.53 17.10 20.33
C VAL A 405 22.13 16.60 20.64
N VAL A 406 21.84 16.34 21.91
CA VAL A 406 20.54 15.83 22.36
C VAL A 406 19.95 16.67 23.48
N ASP A 407 18.63 16.65 23.60
CA ASP A 407 17.91 17.28 24.70
C ASP A 407 17.80 16.36 25.94
N ARG A 408 17.09 16.82 26.98
CA ARG A 408 16.91 16.08 28.23
C ARG A 408 16.13 14.77 28.06
N GLY A 409 15.22 14.67 27.09
CA GLY A 409 14.41 13.48 26.84
C GLY A 409 15.23 12.27 26.40
N PHE A 410 16.43 12.50 25.86
CA PHE A 410 17.38 11.47 25.42
C PHE A 410 18.39 11.05 26.49
N ARG A 411 18.25 11.52 27.74
CA ARG A 411 19.22 11.23 28.82
C ARG A 411 19.49 9.75 28.98
N ASP A 412 18.45 8.93 28.91
CA ASP A 412 18.52 7.48 29.17
C ASP A 412 19.10 6.69 27.99
N SER A 413 19.45 7.35 26.88
CA SER A 413 20.16 6.78 25.72
C SER A 413 21.60 7.28 25.58
N THR A 414 22.06 8.18 26.46
CA THR A 414 23.42 8.76 26.38
C THR A 414 24.53 7.72 26.51
N GLY A 415 24.43 6.81 27.48
CA GLY A 415 25.41 5.74 27.67
C GLY A 415 25.54 4.80 26.46
N MET A 416 24.43 4.54 25.75
CA MET A 416 24.43 3.75 24.52
C MET A 416 25.14 4.50 23.37
N MET A 417 24.87 5.79 23.20
CA MET A 417 25.56 6.61 22.19
C MET A 417 27.07 6.70 22.47
N GLN A 418 27.47 6.88 23.74
CA GLN A 418 28.88 6.86 24.14
C GLN A 418 29.52 5.49 23.93
N ALA A 419 28.77 4.39 24.12
CA ALA A 419 29.24 3.05 23.81
C ALA A 419 29.48 2.84 22.31
N LEU A 420 28.76 3.55 21.44
CA LEU A 420 28.99 3.56 19.99
C LEU A 420 30.19 4.44 19.56
N GLY A 421 30.84 5.13 20.51
CA GLY A 421 31.98 6.02 20.24
C GLY A 421 31.58 7.43 19.84
N LEU A 422 30.35 7.86 20.17
CA LEU A 422 29.85 9.21 19.89
C LEU A 422 30.13 10.16 21.06
N ASP A 423 30.44 11.41 20.71
CA ASP A 423 30.57 12.49 21.68
C ASP A 423 29.19 13.10 21.90
N VAL A 424 28.60 12.81 23.05
CA VAL A 424 27.24 13.25 23.38
C VAL A 424 27.26 14.59 24.07
N CYS A 425 26.74 15.62 23.39
CA CYS A 425 26.53 16.94 23.95
C CYS A 425 25.07 17.10 24.37
N MET A 426 24.85 17.41 25.64
CA MET A 426 23.55 17.86 26.13
C MET A 426 23.71 19.30 26.60
N PRO A 427 23.28 20.30 25.80
CA PRO A 427 23.43 21.70 26.16
C PRO A 427 22.86 21.96 27.54
N TYR A 428 23.57 22.74 28.35
CA TYR A 428 23.14 23.08 29.70
C TYR A 428 21.77 23.76 29.64
N PHE A 429 20.75 23.06 30.13
CA PHE A 429 19.46 23.69 30.38
C PHE A 429 19.61 24.72 31.49
N LEU A 430 18.91 25.83 31.33
CA LEU A 430 19.09 27.11 32.00
C LEU A 430 18.77 27.14 33.51
N ASN A 431 19.17 26.15 34.32
CA ASN A 431 18.85 26.07 35.74
C ASN A 431 17.34 26.32 36.04
N GLY A 432 16.45 25.86 35.16
CA GLY A 432 15.01 26.07 35.27
C GLY A 432 14.42 27.24 34.47
N ARG A 433 15.21 27.99 33.69
CA ARG A 433 14.66 28.98 32.73
C ARG A 433 14.20 28.32 31.43
N HIS A 434 13.26 28.96 30.75
CA HIS A 434 12.66 28.44 29.52
C HIS A 434 13.43 28.82 28.23
N ARG A 435 14.27 29.87 28.23
CA ARG A 435 15.07 30.36 27.09
C ARG A 435 16.37 31.03 27.56
N PHE A 436 17.44 30.98 26.76
CA PHE A 436 18.65 31.81 26.91
C PHE A 436 18.26 33.28 26.69
N ASP A 437 18.92 34.21 27.38
CA ASP A 437 18.82 35.60 27.00
C ASP A 437 19.62 35.87 25.70
N ALA A 438 19.41 37.05 25.10
CA ALA A 438 20.01 37.38 23.81
C ALA A 438 21.54 37.50 23.85
N LEU A 439 22.14 37.65 25.03
CA LEU A 439 23.59 37.71 25.24
C LEU A 439 24.18 36.31 25.43
N GLU A 440 23.45 35.39 26.06
CA GLU A 440 23.84 33.98 26.24
C GLU A 440 23.66 33.14 24.96
N ALA A 441 22.80 33.58 24.03
CA ALA A 441 22.51 32.86 22.78
C ALA A 441 23.41 33.24 21.59
N ASN A 442 24.26 34.26 21.74
CA ASN A 442 25.28 34.69 20.78
C ASN A 442 26.68 34.40 21.35
#